data_AF-N8ZKD0-F1
#
_entry.id   AF-N8ZKD0-F1
#
_cell.length_a   1.000
_cell.length_b   1.000
_cell.length_c   1.000
_cell.angle_alpha   90.00
_cell.angle_beta   90.00
_cell.angle_gamma   90.00
#
_symmetry.space_group_name_H-M   'P 1'
#
loop_
_entity.id
_entity.type
_entity.pdbx_description
1 polymer ?
#
loop_
_entity_poly.entity_id
_entity_poly.type
_entity_poly.pdbx_seq_one_letter_code
_entity_poly.pdbx_strand_id
1 'polypeptide(L)'
;MSFELRQKLQQNSKIIMPMIKEKLKNSFLFIQKVNHAAEENQTQSFWYIQQWWILISSLLLFGSIIVFAVTRPINPIKIEADYLKEVDPQIYTLLNGEMLTPPPEVEESLVNEAIISAMQLEQQNQNSGHSNPISTIFSENLQDNIDENQSWRFNTNLVDRKWDRLNPRYKQRLLMVFKIMKERYNYEMVLLEGYRSPARQNMLSSNINTTRAKAFQSYHQFGLASDIAFKREGKVVISERDPWAWRGYQLYGEVAESVGLTWGGRWKSIQDYGHTEYRMPGLKKTAEMAEKLSTEGQFSAQN
;
A
#
# COMPACT_ATOMS: atom_id res chain seq x y z
N MET A 1 14.64 -61.54 -7.88
CA MET A 1 15.61 -61.29 -8.98
C MET A 1 15.55 -62.47 -9.94
N SER A 2 15.25 -62.23 -11.22
CA SER A 2 15.14 -63.29 -12.24
C SER A 2 16.50 -63.96 -12.50
N PHE A 3 16.46 -65.23 -12.92
CA PHE A 3 17.65 -66.03 -13.22
C PHE A 3 18.55 -65.36 -14.27
N GLU A 4 17.94 -64.78 -15.30
CA GLU A 4 18.65 -64.02 -16.35
C GLU A 4 19.41 -62.81 -15.80
N LEU A 5 18.84 -62.08 -14.82
CA LEU A 5 19.51 -60.93 -14.22
C LEU A 5 20.77 -61.35 -13.43
N ARG A 6 20.71 -62.50 -12.73
CA ARG A 6 21.87 -63.06 -12.02
C ARG A 6 22.96 -63.49 -12.98
N GLN A 7 22.60 -64.11 -14.10
CA GLN A 7 23.55 -64.54 -15.12
C GLN A 7 24.23 -63.34 -15.80
N LYS A 8 23.46 -62.29 -16.11
CA LYS A 8 23.97 -61.04 -16.70
C LYS A 8 24.90 -60.29 -15.74
N LEU A 9 24.55 -60.23 -14.44
CA LEU A 9 25.42 -59.66 -13.41
C LEU A 9 26.72 -60.46 -13.22
N GLN A 10 26.67 -61.80 -13.28
CA GLN A 10 27.87 -62.64 -13.20
C GLN A 10 28.78 -62.51 -14.42
N GLN A 11 28.22 -62.35 -15.63
CA GLN A 11 29.02 -62.10 -16.83
C GLN A 11 29.66 -60.71 -16.80
N ASN A 12 28.89 -59.68 -16.42
CA ASN A 12 29.40 -58.32 -16.30
C ASN A 12 30.47 -58.21 -15.21
N SER A 13 30.32 -58.88 -14.06
CA SER A 13 31.33 -58.86 -13.00
C SER A 13 32.64 -59.52 -13.43
N LYS A 14 32.59 -60.59 -14.23
CA LYS A 14 33.79 -61.23 -14.80
C LYS A 14 34.54 -60.32 -15.77
N ILE A 15 33.85 -59.43 -16.47
CA ILE A 15 34.46 -58.46 -17.40
C ILE A 15 34.98 -57.22 -16.65
N ILE A 16 34.21 -56.72 -15.68
CA ILE A 16 34.53 -55.48 -14.96
C ILE A 16 35.64 -55.69 -13.93
N MET A 17 35.68 -56.85 -13.26
CA MET A 17 36.67 -57.15 -12.22
C MET A 17 38.13 -57.03 -12.68
N PRO A 18 38.56 -57.59 -13.84
CA PRO A 18 39.93 -57.39 -14.32
C PRO A 18 40.22 -55.93 -14.68
N MET A 19 39.27 -55.20 -15.29
CA MET A 19 39.45 -53.76 -15.58
C MET A 19 39.61 -52.93 -14.31
N ILE A 20 38.84 -53.22 -13.25
CA ILE A 20 38.97 -52.56 -11.95
C ILE A 20 40.33 -52.89 -11.32
N LYS A 21 40.75 -54.16 -11.34
CA LYS A 21 42.07 -54.57 -10.82
C LYS A 21 43.22 -53.88 -11.55
N GLU A 22 43.13 -53.74 -12.87
CA GLU A 22 44.12 -53.04 -13.67
C GLU A 22 44.15 -51.55 -13.35
N LYS A 23 42.98 -50.90 -13.27
CA LYS A 23 42.90 -49.49 -12.84
C LYS A 23 43.45 -49.27 -11.44
N LEU A 24 43.12 -50.14 -10.47
CA LEU A 24 43.65 -50.06 -9.12
C LEU A 24 45.17 -50.26 -9.08
N LYS A 25 45.71 -51.20 -9.86
CA LYS A 25 47.16 -51.41 -9.96
C LYS A 25 47.86 -50.19 -10.56
N ASN A 26 47.27 -49.59 -11.60
CA ASN A 26 47.78 -48.37 -12.22
C ASN A 26 47.71 -47.17 -11.27
N SER A 27 46.64 -47.04 -10.50
CA SER A 27 46.52 -46.02 -9.44
C SER A 27 47.55 -46.23 -8.33
N PHE A 28 47.78 -47.47 -7.91
CA PHE A 28 48.80 -47.79 -6.90
C PHE A 28 50.22 -47.50 -7.40
N LEU A 29 50.53 -47.86 -8.64
CA LEU A 29 51.80 -47.52 -9.28
C LEU A 29 51.98 -46.00 -9.44
N PHE A 30 50.90 -45.28 -9.74
CA PHE A 30 50.92 -43.83 -9.78
C PHE A 30 51.19 -43.23 -8.39
N ILE A 31 50.53 -43.72 -7.34
CA ILE A 31 50.78 -43.29 -5.95
C ILE A 31 52.24 -43.55 -5.55
N GLN A 32 52.78 -44.72 -5.93
CA GLN A 32 54.18 -45.05 -5.67
C GLN A 32 55.14 -44.12 -6.41
N LYS A 33 54.85 -43.78 -7.68
CA LYS A 33 55.60 -42.77 -8.45
C LYS A 33 55.52 -41.38 -7.83
N VAL A 34 54.35 -40.98 -7.33
CA VAL A 34 54.15 -39.69 -6.65
C VAL A 34 54.91 -39.65 -5.33
N ASN A 35 54.91 -40.73 -4.55
CA ASN A 35 55.65 -40.81 -3.29
C ASN A 35 57.17 -40.77 -3.52
N HIS A 36 57.66 -41.47 -4.54
CA HIS A 36 59.07 -41.44 -4.92
C HIS A 36 59.51 -40.06 -5.43
N ALA A 37 58.63 -39.37 -6.17
CA ALA A 37 58.85 -38.00 -6.63
C ALA A 37 58.87 -36.95 -5.51
N ALA A 38 58.44 -37.30 -4.29
CA ALA A 38 58.46 -36.44 -3.12
C ALA A 38 59.74 -36.61 -2.26
N GLU A 39 60.64 -37.54 -2.61
CA GLU A 39 61.93 -37.71 -1.95
C GLU A 39 62.86 -36.50 -2.20
N GLU A 40 63.59 -36.08 -1.17
CA GLU A 40 64.38 -34.84 -1.13
C GLU A 40 65.40 -34.72 -2.29
N ASN A 41 65.94 -35.86 -2.74
CA ASN A 41 66.95 -35.95 -3.79
C ASN A 41 66.40 -35.90 -5.22
N GLN A 42 65.07 -35.92 -5.43
CA GLN A 42 64.45 -36.00 -6.77
C GLN A 42 63.57 -34.80 -7.14
N THR A 43 63.56 -33.76 -6.30
CA THR A 43 62.69 -32.58 -6.40
C THR A 43 62.80 -31.81 -7.73
N GLN A 44 63.97 -31.77 -8.36
CA GLN A 44 64.19 -31.12 -9.67
C GLN A 44 63.63 -31.94 -10.85
N SER A 45 63.74 -33.27 -10.80
CA SER A 45 63.40 -34.18 -11.92
C SER A 45 61.90 -34.39 -12.09
N PHE A 46 61.11 -34.24 -11.02
CA PHE A 46 59.67 -34.48 -11.01
C PHE A 46 58.83 -33.23 -10.72
N TRP A 47 59.34 -32.06 -11.07
CA TRP A 47 58.69 -30.75 -10.86
C TRP A 47 57.23 -30.69 -11.40
N TYR A 48 56.93 -31.40 -12.49
CA TYR A 48 55.57 -31.47 -13.06
C TYR A 48 54.55 -32.14 -12.11
N ILE A 49 54.98 -33.05 -11.23
CA ILE A 49 54.10 -33.72 -10.24
C ILE A 49 53.74 -32.74 -9.11
N GLN A 50 54.67 -31.86 -8.74
CA GLN A 50 54.44 -30.82 -7.73
C GLN A 50 53.43 -29.76 -8.21
N GLN A 51 53.41 -29.44 -9.52
CA GLN A 51 52.41 -28.55 -10.11
C GLN A 51 50.97 -29.06 -9.92
N TRP A 52 50.75 -30.38 -9.96
CA TRP A 52 49.43 -30.97 -9.69
C TRP A 52 48.97 -30.76 -8.25
N TRP A 53 49.87 -30.82 -7.27
CA TRP A 53 49.52 -30.53 -5.87
C TRP A 53 49.11 -29.07 -5.66
N ILE A 54 49.75 -28.14 -6.38
CA ILE A 54 49.36 -26.72 -6.37
C ILE A 54 47.95 -26.57 -6.96
N LEU A 55 47.70 -27.15 -8.14
CA LEU A 55 46.39 -27.09 -8.79
C LEU A 55 45.27 -27.73 -7.96
N ILE A 56 45.53 -28.89 -7.35
CA ILE A 56 44.57 -29.58 -6.49
C ILE A 56 44.28 -28.75 -5.23
N SER A 57 45.32 -28.19 -4.61
CA SER A 57 45.16 -27.36 -3.41
C SER A 57 44.40 -26.07 -3.73
N SER A 58 44.70 -25.43 -4.86
CA SER A 58 43.94 -24.27 -5.35
C SER A 58 42.49 -24.64 -5.64
N LEU A 59 42.22 -25.76 -6.31
CA LEU A 59 40.86 -26.22 -6.60
C LEU A 59 40.07 -26.49 -5.31
N LEU A 60 40.69 -27.11 -4.30
CA LEU A 60 40.05 -27.36 -3.01
C LEU A 60 39.77 -26.06 -2.26
N LEU A 61 40.71 -25.11 -2.29
CA LEU A 61 40.58 -23.83 -1.61
C LEU A 61 39.50 -22.95 -2.26
N PHE A 62 39.52 -22.78 -3.59
CA PHE A 62 38.48 -22.06 -4.32
C PHE A 62 37.14 -22.80 -4.33
N GLY A 63 37.17 -24.13 -4.44
CA GLY A 63 35.99 -24.97 -4.36
C GLY A 63 35.26 -24.82 -3.02
N SER A 64 36.00 -24.68 -1.92
CA SER A 64 35.42 -24.44 -0.60
C SER A 64 34.64 -23.11 -0.52
N ILE A 65 35.13 -22.06 -1.19
CA ILE A 65 34.47 -20.74 -1.26
C ILE A 65 33.18 -20.84 -2.07
N ILE A 66 33.21 -21.55 -3.20
CA ILE A 66 32.02 -21.76 -4.06
C ILE A 66 30.96 -22.58 -3.32
N VAL A 67 31.35 -23.70 -2.70
CA VAL A 67 30.43 -24.51 -1.90
C VAL A 67 29.82 -23.66 -0.80
N PHE A 68 30.64 -22.93 -0.05
CA PHE A 68 30.17 -22.04 0.99
C PHE A 68 29.23 -20.95 0.47
N ALA A 69 29.50 -20.36 -0.70
CA ALA A 69 28.63 -19.34 -1.32
C ALA A 69 27.27 -19.91 -1.74
N VAL A 70 27.24 -21.15 -2.26
CA VAL A 70 26.01 -21.79 -2.77
C VAL A 70 25.20 -22.46 -1.65
N THR A 71 25.84 -22.91 -0.56
CA THR A 71 25.15 -23.52 0.59
C THR A 71 24.70 -22.52 1.64
N ARG A 72 25.03 -21.23 1.50
CA ARG A 72 24.51 -20.20 2.42
C ARG A 72 22.98 -20.13 2.27
N PRO A 73 22.21 -20.25 3.36
CA PRO A 73 20.77 -20.06 3.29
C PRO A 73 20.48 -18.62 2.85
N ILE A 74 19.74 -18.48 1.75
CA ILE A 74 19.21 -17.18 1.34
C ILE A 74 18.11 -16.83 2.33
N ASN A 75 18.19 -15.65 2.94
CA ASN A 75 17.18 -15.21 3.88
C ASN A 75 15.85 -15.03 3.12
N PRO A 76 14.75 -15.70 3.50
CA PRO A 76 13.45 -15.57 2.84
C PRO A 76 12.97 -14.11 2.77
N ILE A 77 13.34 -13.30 3.75
CA ILE A 77 13.03 -11.85 3.77
C ILE A 77 13.65 -11.13 2.57
N LYS A 78 14.84 -11.53 2.12
CA LYS A 78 15.50 -10.90 0.98
C LYS A 78 14.82 -11.26 -0.35
N ILE A 79 14.40 -12.52 -0.50
CA ILE A 79 13.68 -12.97 -1.70
C ILE A 79 12.33 -12.27 -1.79
N GLU A 80 11.61 -12.14 -0.67
CA GLU A 80 10.33 -11.44 -0.61
C GLU A 80 10.50 -9.94 -0.89
N ALA A 81 11.53 -9.31 -0.33
CA ALA A 81 11.85 -7.91 -0.59
C ALA A 81 12.21 -7.64 -2.05
N ASP A 82 13.07 -8.48 -2.66
CA ASP A 82 13.46 -8.37 -4.06
C ASP A 82 12.26 -8.63 -5.00
N TYR A 83 11.40 -9.61 -4.68
CA TYR A 83 10.15 -9.87 -5.40
C TYR A 83 9.18 -8.68 -5.31
N LEU A 84 8.96 -8.13 -4.11
CA LEU A 84 8.09 -6.97 -3.92
C LEU A 84 8.62 -5.75 -4.68
N LYS A 85 9.94 -5.56 -4.70
CA LYS A 85 10.58 -4.48 -5.45
C LYS A 85 10.33 -4.58 -6.96
N GLU A 86 10.29 -5.80 -7.51
CA GLU A 86 10.00 -6.01 -8.95
C GLU A 86 8.50 -5.95 -9.27
N VAL A 87 7.65 -6.50 -8.40
CA VAL A 87 6.22 -6.72 -8.69
C VAL A 87 5.35 -5.52 -8.33
N ASP A 88 5.61 -4.88 -7.19
CA ASP A 88 4.93 -3.66 -6.76
C ASP A 88 5.93 -2.76 -6.02
N PRO A 89 6.72 -1.96 -6.78
CA PRO A 89 7.74 -1.10 -6.19
C PRO A 89 7.15 -0.09 -5.19
N GLN A 90 5.87 0.27 -5.32
CA GLN A 90 5.21 1.15 -4.35
C GLN A 90 4.97 0.44 -3.03
N ILE A 91 4.47 -0.81 -3.01
CA ILE A 91 4.34 -1.55 -1.73
C ILE A 91 5.72 -1.71 -1.07
N TYR A 92 6.75 -1.99 -1.86
CA TYR A 92 8.13 -2.07 -1.34
C TYR A 92 8.58 -0.75 -0.69
N THR A 93 8.32 0.40 -1.31
CA THR A 93 8.67 1.70 -0.71
C THR A 93 7.86 2.00 0.56
N LEU A 94 6.58 1.61 0.60
CA LEU A 94 5.76 1.71 1.81
C LEU A 94 6.31 0.89 2.99
N LEU A 95 6.85 -0.30 2.73
CA LEU A 95 7.51 -1.11 3.75
C LEU A 95 8.80 -0.46 4.27
N ASN A 96 9.47 0.33 3.44
CA ASN A 96 10.65 1.11 3.83
C ASN A 96 10.32 2.44 4.53
N GLY A 97 9.03 2.72 4.74
CA GLY A 97 8.57 3.93 5.44
C GLY A 97 8.39 5.15 4.54
N GLU A 98 8.50 5.01 3.22
CA GLU A 98 8.10 6.05 2.29
C GLU A 98 6.56 6.19 2.29
N MET A 99 6.05 7.40 2.06
CA MET A 99 4.61 7.64 1.95
C MET A 99 4.19 7.78 0.50
N LEU A 100 2.94 7.40 0.21
CA LEU A 100 2.33 7.73 -1.09
C LEU A 100 2.26 9.25 -1.25
N THR A 101 2.40 9.72 -2.49
CA THR A 101 2.21 11.13 -2.81
C THR A 101 0.72 11.45 -2.87
N PRO A 102 0.26 12.53 -2.20
CA PRO A 102 -1.13 12.92 -2.28
C PRO A 102 -1.47 13.45 -3.67
N PRO A 103 -2.71 13.21 -4.16
CA PRO A 103 -3.18 13.82 -5.39
C PRO A 103 -3.26 15.35 -5.23
N PRO A 104 -3.25 16.10 -6.33
CA PRO A 104 -3.41 17.55 -6.28
C PRO A 104 -4.75 17.93 -5.63
N GLU A 105 -4.76 19.09 -4.98
CA GLU A 105 -5.96 19.67 -4.39
C GLU A 105 -7.02 19.92 -5.47
N VAL A 106 -8.29 19.78 -5.11
CA VAL A 106 -9.40 20.01 -6.02
C VAL A 106 -9.72 21.50 -6.13
N GLU A 107 -9.96 21.97 -7.34
CA GLU A 107 -10.39 23.34 -7.60
C GLU A 107 -11.70 23.65 -6.86
N GLU A 108 -11.74 24.80 -6.17
CA GLU A 108 -12.87 25.18 -5.33
C GLU A 108 -14.17 25.37 -6.14
N SER A 109 -14.06 25.85 -7.38
CA SER A 109 -15.19 26.00 -8.31
C SER A 109 -15.90 24.67 -8.57
N LEU A 110 -15.15 23.59 -8.77
CA LEU A 110 -15.72 22.26 -9.04
C LEU A 110 -16.48 21.71 -7.83
N VAL A 111 -16.00 22.00 -6.61
CA VAL A 111 -16.69 21.61 -5.38
C VAL A 111 -17.98 22.42 -5.22
N ASN A 112 -17.94 23.73 -5.48
CA ASN A 112 -19.12 24.59 -5.41
C ASN A 112 -20.20 24.17 -6.42
N GLU A 113 -19.81 23.85 -7.66
CA GLU A 113 -20.71 23.30 -8.67
C GLU A 113 -21.32 21.97 -8.23
N ALA A 114 -20.52 21.09 -7.64
CA ALA A 114 -20.99 19.81 -7.12
C ALA A 114 -22.00 19.97 -5.99
N ILE A 115 -21.78 20.93 -5.09
CA ILE A 115 -22.73 21.26 -4.03
C ILE A 115 -24.06 21.76 -4.61
N ILE A 116 -24.01 22.68 -5.57
CA ILE A 116 -25.22 23.21 -6.24
C ILE A 116 -25.99 22.07 -6.93
N SER A 117 -25.30 21.20 -7.67
CA SER A 117 -25.95 20.08 -8.35
C SER A 117 -26.57 19.07 -7.37
N ALA A 118 -25.93 18.82 -6.24
CA ALA A 118 -26.47 17.97 -5.16
C ALA A 118 -27.78 18.55 -4.60
N MET A 119 -27.84 19.87 -4.36
CA MET A 119 -29.05 20.54 -3.89
C MET A 119 -30.20 20.47 -4.90
N GLN A 120 -29.90 20.65 -6.19
CA GLN A 120 -30.92 20.54 -7.24
C GLN A 120 -31.50 19.13 -7.31
N LEU A 121 -30.64 18.10 -7.20
CA LEU A 121 -31.07 16.69 -7.17
C LEU A 121 -31.91 16.35 -5.93
N GLU A 122 -31.59 16.98 -4.80
CA GLU A 122 -32.32 16.91 -3.54
C GLU A 122 -33.74 17.48 -3.67
N GLN A 123 -33.88 18.65 -4.32
CA GLN A 123 -35.18 19.29 -4.60
C GLN A 123 -36.02 18.50 -5.61
N GLN A 124 -35.41 18.01 -6.69
CA GLN A 124 -36.12 17.20 -7.68
C GLN A 124 -36.77 15.96 -7.05
N ASN A 125 -36.02 15.24 -6.22
CA ASN A 125 -36.54 14.06 -5.53
C ASN A 125 -37.65 14.36 -4.53
N GLN A 126 -37.67 15.55 -3.91
CA GLN A 126 -38.77 15.98 -3.04
C GLN A 126 -40.03 16.31 -3.85
N ASN A 127 -39.88 16.91 -5.04
CA ASN A 127 -41.00 17.29 -5.90
C ASN A 127 -41.63 16.11 -6.66
N SER A 128 -40.92 15.00 -6.84
CA SER A 128 -41.43 13.75 -7.43
C SER A 128 -42.55 13.08 -6.61
N GLY A 129 -42.83 13.55 -5.39
CA GLY A 129 -43.87 13.03 -4.50
C GLY A 129 -45.22 13.75 -4.53
N HIS A 130 -45.36 14.90 -5.20
CA HIS A 130 -46.61 15.66 -5.27
C HIS A 130 -46.84 16.25 -6.66
N SER A 131 -47.75 15.63 -7.42
CA SER A 131 -48.29 16.21 -8.64
C SER A 131 -49.20 17.40 -8.31
N ASN A 132 -48.71 18.63 -8.49
CA ASN A 132 -49.52 19.79 -8.80
C ASN A 132 -48.72 20.70 -9.73
N PRO A 133 -49.21 21.00 -10.95
CA PRO A 133 -48.56 21.98 -11.81
C PRO A 133 -48.99 23.36 -11.33
N ILE A 134 -48.04 24.24 -11.00
CA ILE A 134 -48.07 25.71 -11.15
C ILE A 134 -46.83 26.26 -10.42
N SER A 135 -45.80 26.63 -11.19
CA SER A 135 -45.20 27.97 -11.21
C SER A 135 -43.86 27.94 -11.96
N THR A 136 -43.96 28.08 -13.28
CA THR A 136 -42.87 28.48 -14.16
C THR A 136 -42.56 29.96 -13.95
N ILE A 137 -41.95 30.34 -12.81
CA ILE A 137 -41.26 31.63 -12.64
C ILE A 137 -40.18 31.42 -11.58
N PHE A 138 -38.93 31.18 -11.99
CA PHE A 138 -37.72 31.62 -11.27
C PHE A 138 -36.49 31.19 -12.09
N SER A 139 -36.27 31.91 -13.19
CA SER A 139 -34.94 32.06 -13.78
C SER A 139 -34.62 33.54 -13.71
N GLU A 140 -33.35 33.84 -13.43
CA GLU A 140 -32.76 35.14 -13.10
C GLU A 140 -32.78 35.48 -11.59
N ASN A 141 -31.56 35.60 -11.03
CA ASN A 141 -31.20 36.01 -9.66
C ASN A 141 -31.15 34.91 -8.57
N LEU A 142 -30.21 33.98 -8.72
CA LEU A 142 -29.71 33.12 -7.64
C LEU A 142 -28.46 33.69 -6.93
N GLN A 143 -28.20 35.00 -7.04
CA GLN A 143 -27.04 35.62 -6.39
C GLN A 143 -27.39 36.31 -5.06
N ASP A 144 -28.64 36.71 -4.82
CA ASP A 144 -28.96 37.68 -3.75
C ASP A 144 -29.96 37.20 -2.67
N ASN A 145 -30.30 35.92 -2.60
CA ASN A 145 -31.12 35.39 -1.50
C ASN A 145 -30.66 34.00 -1.06
N ILE A 146 -29.40 33.90 -0.62
CA ILE A 146 -29.00 32.79 0.26
C ILE A 146 -29.41 33.20 1.67
N ASP A 147 -30.49 32.59 2.16
CA ASP A 147 -30.92 32.65 3.55
C ASP A 147 -29.69 32.54 4.48
N GLU A 148 -29.48 33.53 5.35
CA GLU A 148 -28.32 33.63 6.26
C GLU A 148 -28.16 32.35 7.11
N ASN A 149 -29.27 31.63 7.35
CA ASN A 149 -29.34 30.35 8.07
C ASN A 149 -28.85 29.11 7.30
N GLN A 150 -28.66 29.18 5.98
CA GLN A 150 -28.12 28.09 5.16
C GLN A 150 -26.66 28.35 4.72
N SER A 151 -26.18 29.60 4.85
CA SER A 151 -24.85 30.05 4.40
C SER A 151 -23.66 29.29 5.04
N TRP A 152 -23.81 28.72 6.24
CA TRP A 152 -22.72 28.04 6.94
C TRP A 152 -22.31 26.70 6.30
N ARG A 153 -23.21 26.06 5.53
CA ARG A 153 -22.89 24.87 4.71
C ARG A 153 -21.95 25.22 3.54
N PHE A 154 -22.03 26.45 3.06
CA PHE A 154 -21.36 26.91 1.83
C PHE A 154 -20.14 27.78 2.09
N ASN A 155 -19.78 28.04 3.36
CA ASN A 155 -18.55 28.77 3.65
C ASN A 155 -17.33 27.85 3.46
N THR A 156 -17.00 27.62 2.19
CA THR A 156 -15.87 26.82 1.71
C THR A 156 -14.53 27.42 2.08
N ASN A 157 -14.48 28.74 2.36
CA ASN A 157 -13.29 29.44 2.83
C ASN A 157 -12.78 28.91 4.19
N LEU A 158 -13.66 28.29 4.99
CA LEU A 158 -13.33 27.72 6.29
C LEU A 158 -13.00 26.22 6.22
N VAL A 159 -13.06 25.60 5.03
CA VAL A 159 -12.82 24.18 4.81
C VAL A 159 -11.37 23.97 4.43
N ASP A 160 -10.66 23.13 5.19
CA ASP A 160 -9.28 22.77 4.89
C ASP A 160 -9.24 21.56 3.95
N ARG A 161 -8.86 21.80 2.69
CA ARG A 161 -8.74 20.77 1.64
C ARG A 161 -7.31 20.28 1.46
N LYS A 162 -6.43 20.62 2.40
CA LYS A 162 -5.01 20.30 2.31
C LYS A 162 -4.71 18.99 3.02
N TRP A 163 -3.69 18.32 2.50
CA TRP A 163 -3.19 17.07 3.06
C TRP A 163 -2.19 17.28 4.21
N ASP A 164 -1.59 18.46 4.32
CA ASP A 164 -0.51 18.76 5.27
C ASP A 164 -0.92 18.52 6.73
N ARG A 165 -2.15 18.82 7.11
CA ARG A 165 -2.63 18.65 8.49
C ARG A 165 -3.20 17.26 8.81
N LEU A 166 -3.16 16.33 7.87
CA LEU A 166 -3.53 14.94 8.13
C LEU A 166 -2.35 14.20 8.79
N ASN A 167 -2.65 13.49 9.88
CA ASN A 167 -1.66 12.68 10.58
C ASN A 167 -1.08 11.61 9.62
N PRO A 168 0.25 11.37 9.60
CA PRO A 168 0.88 10.48 8.62
C PRO A 168 0.27 9.07 8.59
N ARG A 169 -0.12 8.53 9.76
CA ARG A 169 -0.73 7.20 9.84
C ARG A 169 -2.10 7.14 9.17
N TYR A 170 -2.89 8.21 9.28
CA TYR A 170 -4.19 8.29 8.62
C TYR A 170 -4.02 8.60 7.13
N LYS A 171 -3.18 9.59 6.80
CA LYS A 171 -2.82 10.00 5.45
C LYS A 171 -2.43 8.80 4.58
N GLN A 172 -1.49 7.98 5.06
CA GLN A 172 -1.02 6.80 4.32
C GLN A 172 -2.14 5.79 4.05
N ARG A 173 -3.03 5.54 5.02
CA ARG A 173 -4.18 4.65 4.83
C ARG A 173 -5.15 5.22 3.80
N LEU A 174 -5.48 6.50 3.90
CA LEU A 174 -6.36 7.18 2.96
C LEU A 174 -5.81 7.17 1.53
N LEU A 175 -4.50 7.38 1.36
CA LEU A 175 -3.86 7.31 0.05
C LEU A 175 -3.90 5.89 -0.54
N MET A 176 -3.78 4.86 0.30
CA MET A 176 -3.99 3.47 -0.15
C MET A 176 -5.43 3.25 -0.62
N VAL A 177 -6.42 3.84 0.06
CA VAL A 177 -7.82 3.80 -0.40
C VAL A 177 -7.96 4.46 -1.76
N PHE A 178 -7.39 5.66 -1.96
CA PHE A 178 -7.44 6.37 -3.24
C PHE A 178 -6.83 5.53 -4.37
N LYS A 179 -5.66 4.91 -4.12
CA LYS A 179 -5.01 4.01 -5.08
C LYS A 179 -5.90 2.83 -5.44
N ILE A 180 -6.41 2.10 -4.44
CA ILE A 180 -7.27 0.92 -4.66
C ILE A 180 -8.54 1.30 -5.43
N MET A 181 -9.19 2.41 -5.06
CA MET A 181 -10.41 2.89 -5.71
C MET A 181 -10.18 3.23 -7.18
N LYS A 182 -9.05 3.88 -7.49
CA LYS A 182 -8.68 4.21 -8.87
C LYS A 182 -8.31 2.96 -9.67
N GLU A 183 -7.45 2.09 -9.15
CA GLU A 183 -6.91 0.95 -9.89
C GLU A 183 -7.92 -0.18 -10.08
N ARG A 184 -8.75 -0.48 -9.07
CA ARG A 184 -9.69 -1.60 -9.12
C ARG A 184 -11.06 -1.24 -9.66
N TYR A 185 -11.51 -0.01 -9.39
CA TYR A 185 -12.88 0.40 -9.67
C TYR A 185 -12.99 1.62 -10.58
N ASN A 186 -11.86 2.23 -10.97
CA ASN A 186 -11.80 3.45 -11.77
C ASN A 186 -12.62 4.61 -11.19
N TYR A 187 -12.65 4.73 -9.86
CA TYR A 187 -13.18 5.92 -9.17
C TYR A 187 -12.04 6.87 -8.84
N GLU A 188 -12.07 8.06 -9.45
CA GLU A 188 -11.21 9.16 -9.03
C GLU A 188 -11.81 9.79 -7.78
N MET A 189 -10.99 9.91 -6.73
CA MET A 189 -11.41 10.46 -5.45
C MET A 189 -10.86 11.87 -5.26
N VAL A 190 -11.62 12.70 -4.55
CA VAL A 190 -11.23 14.06 -4.17
C VAL A 190 -11.38 14.25 -2.67
N LEU A 191 -10.43 14.97 -2.06
CA LEU A 191 -10.50 15.37 -0.66
C LEU A 191 -11.40 16.61 -0.53
N LEU A 192 -12.50 16.49 0.21
CA LEU A 192 -13.42 17.61 0.46
C LEU A 192 -13.08 18.37 1.74
N GLU A 193 -12.72 17.67 2.80
CA GLU A 193 -12.28 18.28 4.06
C GLU A 193 -11.34 17.32 4.78
N GLY A 194 -10.13 17.76 5.11
CA GLY A 194 -9.18 17.05 5.94
C GLY A 194 -9.27 17.54 7.39
N TYR A 195 -8.49 18.56 7.70
CA TYR A 195 -8.51 19.18 9.03
C TYR A 195 -9.75 20.07 9.23
N ARG A 196 -10.30 20.06 10.45
CA ARG A 196 -11.39 20.96 10.85
C ARG A 196 -11.03 21.68 12.14
N SER A 197 -11.12 23.01 12.14
CA SER A 197 -10.78 23.81 13.32
C SER A 197 -11.79 23.60 14.46
N PRO A 198 -11.39 23.75 15.74
CA PRO A 198 -12.31 23.73 16.88
C PRO A 198 -13.45 24.75 16.79
N ALA A 199 -13.15 25.96 16.28
CA ALA A 199 -14.15 27.00 16.07
C ALA A 199 -15.21 26.58 15.03
N ARG A 200 -14.78 26.04 13.87
CA ARG A 200 -15.69 25.51 12.85
C ARG A 200 -16.51 24.34 13.37
N GLN A 201 -15.90 23.43 14.14
CA GLN A 201 -16.64 22.31 14.73
C GLN A 201 -17.75 22.78 15.68
N ASN A 202 -17.49 23.79 16.51
CA ASN A 202 -18.52 24.37 17.37
C ASN A 202 -19.64 25.05 16.56
N MET A 203 -19.30 25.76 15.47
CA MET A 203 -20.29 26.33 14.55
C MET A 203 -21.19 25.23 13.95
N LEU A 204 -20.61 24.12 13.47
CA LEU A 204 -21.38 23.00 12.92
C LEU A 204 -22.26 22.30 13.97
N SER A 205 -21.80 22.23 15.22
CA SER A 205 -22.55 21.61 16.32
C SER A 205 -23.85 22.34 16.69
N SER A 206 -24.05 23.56 16.18
CA SER A 206 -25.33 24.27 16.29
C SER A 206 -26.48 23.54 15.58
N ASN A 207 -26.16 22.73 14.56
CA ASN A 207 -27.11 21.88 13.87
C ASN A 207 -26.88 20.40 14.21
N ILE A 208 -27.77 19.87 15.06
CA ILE A 208 -27.71 18.48 15.54
C ILE A 208 -27.85 17.42 14.44
N ASN A 209 -28.44 17.78 13.29
CA ASN A 209 -28.56 16.90 12.14
C ASN A 209 -27.27 16.81 11.32
N THR A 210 -26.32 17.72 11.53
CA THR A 210 -25.01 17.72 10.88
C THR A 210 -23.97 17.04 11.76
N THR A 211 -23.86 17.46 13.02
CA THR A 211 -22.93 16.84 13.96
C THR A 211 -23.37 17.06 15.39
N ARG A 212 -23.08 16.06 16.23
CA ARG A 212 -23.24 16.15 17.70
C ARG A 212 -21.92 16.43 18.40
N ALA A 213 -20.80 16.39 17.67
CA ALA A 213 -19.47 16.61 18.21
C ALA A 213 -19.20 18.10 18.40
N LYS A 214 -18.78 18.49 19.60
CA LYS A 214 -18.22 19.81 19.89
C LYS A 214 -16.71 19.84 19.61
N ALA A 215 -16.08 20.97 19.90
CA ALA A 215 -14.62 21.11 19.86
C ALA A 215 -13.89 19.94 20.54
N PHE A 216 -12.85 19.44 19.86
CA PHE A 216 -12.01 18.30 20.21
C PHE A 216 -12.73 16.96 20.34
N GLN A 217 -13.99 16.84 19.89
CA GLN A 217 -14.72 15.57 19.89
C GLN A 217 -14.71 14.88 18.53
N SER A 218 -14.42 15.61 17.44
CA SER A 218 -14.32 15.10 16.08
C SER A 218 -12.89 14.74 15.70
N TYR A 219 -12.70 13.65 14.96
CA TYR A 219 -11.38 13.17 14.53
C TYR A 219 -10.70 14.08 13.49
N HIS A 220 -11.46 14.92 12.77
CA HIS A 220 -10.89 15.91 11.84
C HIS A 220 -9.94 16.89 12.56
N GLN A 221 -10.21 17.16 13.84
CA GLN A 221 -9.45 18.11 14.64
C GLN A 221 -8.08 17.55 15.03
N PHE A 222 -7.90 16.23 14.91
CA PHE A 222 -6.67 15.50 15.19
C PHE A 222 -5.93 15.09 13.90
N GLY A 223 -6.44 15.49 12.72
CA GLY A 223 -5.91 15.03 11.43
C GLY A 223 -6.14 13.54 11.18
N LEU A 224 -7.14 12.94 11.85
CA LEU A 224 -7.43 11.51 11.83
C LEU A 224 -8.74 11.16 11.10
N ALA A 225 -9.34 12.13 10.41
CA ALA A 225 -10.51 11.92 9.58
C ALA A 225 -10.47 12.80 8.34
N SER A 226 -11.25 12.42 7.34
CA SER A 226 -11.49 13.20 6.15
C SER A 226 -12.84 12.88 5.54
N ASP A 227 -13.35 13.86 4.82
CA ASP A 227 -14.54 13.74 3.99
C ASP A 227 -14.09 13.76 2.52
N ILE A 228 -14.61 12.84 1.72
CA ILE A 228 -14.25 12.67 0.31
C ILE A 228 -15.47 12.71 -0.62
N ALA A 229 -15.19 12.91 -1.90
CA ALA A 229 -16.15 12.70 -2.98
C ALA A 229 -15.46 12.07 -4.19
N PHE A 230 -16.20 11.93 -5.28
CA PHE A 230 -15.69 11.36 -6.52
C PHE A 230 -15.64 12.39 -7.64
N LYS A 231 -14.74 12.17 -8.59
CA LYS A 231 -14.65 12.92 -9.83
C LYS A 231 -15.04 12.03 -11.01
N ARG A 232 -15.93 12.53 -11.87
CA ARG A 232 -16.35 11.88 -13.11
C ARG A 232 -16.36 12.94 -14.21
N GLU A 233 -15.63 12.68 -15.30
CA GLU A 233 -15.61 13.56 -16.48
C GLU A 233 -15.27 15.02 -16.14
N GLY A 234 -14.28 15.22 -15.26
CA GLY A 234 -13.85 16.55 -14.84
C GLY A 234 -14.70 17.17 -13.72
N LYS A 235 -15.89 16.64 -13.41
CA LYS A 235 -16.82 17.18 -12.41
C LYS A 235 -16.76 16.41 -11.10
N VAL A 236 -16.88 17.13 -9.99
CA VAL A 236 -17.03 16.50 -8.67
C VAL A 236 -18.50 16.10 -8.49
N VAL A 237 -18.74 14.92 -7.93
CA VAL A 237 -20.07 14.37 -7.62
C VAL A 237 -20.07 13.96 -6.15
N ILE A 238 -20.89 14.63 -5.35
CA ILE A 238 -20.93 14.48 -3.87
C ILE A 238 -22.18 13.73 -3.41
N SER A 239 -23.32 13.90 -4.06
CA SER A 239 -24.57 13.33 -3.55
C SER A 239 -24.67 11.84 -3.81
N GLU A 240 -24.96 11.08 -2.76
CA GLU A 240 -25.37 9.68 -2.78
C GLU A 240 -26.71 9.45 -3.51
N ARG A 241 -27.44 10.51 -3.87
CA ARG A 241 -28.62 10.40 -4.74
C ARG A 241 -28.25 10.14 -6.20
N ASP A 242 -27.01 10.44 -6.63
CA ASP A 242 -26.49 9.97 -7.90
C ASP A 242 -26.16 8.47 -7.76
N PRO A 243 -26.78 7.57 -8.57
CA PRO A 243 -26.58 6.12 -8.41
C PRO A 243 -25.13 5.65 -8.59
N TRP A 244 -24.35 6.36 -9.41
CA TRP A 244 -22.93 6.06 -9.61
C TRP A 244 -22.11 6.52 -8.40
N ALA A 245 -22.37 7.72 -7.88
CA ALA A 245 -21.70 8.18 -6.66
C ALA A 245 -22.05 7.28 -5.45
N TRP A 246 -23.31 6.84 -5.35
CA TRP A 246 -23.72 5.88 -4.34
C TRP A 246 -22.93 4.59 -4.40
N ARG A 247 -22.78 4.00 -5.60
CA ARG A 247 -21.96 2.80 -5.78
C ARG A 247 -20.51 3.06 -5.38
N GLY A 248 -19.98 4.23 -5.73
CA GLY A 248 -18.67 4.71 -5.30
C GLY A 248 -18.52 4.72 -3.78
N TYR A 249 -19.50 5.26 -3.05
CA TYR A 249 -19.47 5.31 -1.59
C TYR A 249 -19.53 3.94 -0.93
N GLN A 250 -20.29 3.00 -1.49
CA GLN A 250 -20.31 1.61 -1.00
C GLN A 250 -18.94 0.94 -1.14
N LEU A 251 -18.32 1.05 -2.31
CA LEU A 251 -16.98 0.53 -2.58
C LEU A 251 -15.93 1.21 -1.70
N TYR A 252 -16.01 2.53 -1.58
CA TYR A 252 -15.14 3.32 -0.72
C TYR A 252 -15.19 2.85 0.73
N GLY A 253 -16.39 2.60 1.26
CA GLY A 253 -16.58 2.08 2.61
C GLY A 253 -15.87 0.74 2.83
N GLU A 254 -16.09 -0.22 1.93
CA GLU A 254 -15.45 -1.55 1.99
C GLU A 254 -13.92 -1.45 1.92
N VAL A 255 -13.39 -0.61 1.02
CA VAL A 255 -11.94 -0.41 0.87
C VAL A 255 -11.35 0.28 2.10
N ALA A 256 -12.02 1.31 2.63
CA ALA A 256 -11.58 2.01 3.83
C ALA A 256 -11.52 1.07 5.04
N GLU A 257 -12.55 0.24 5.23
CA GLU A 257 -12.59 -0.78 6.28
C GLU A 257 -11.43 -1.79 6.12
N SER A 258 -11.10 -2.19 4.88
CA SER A 258 -10.01 -3.15 4.60
C SER A 258 -8.62 -2.67 5.02
N VAL A 259 -8.40 -1.35 5.10
CA VAL A 259 -7.14 -0.74 5.55
C VAL A 259 -7.19 -0.24 7.00
N GLY A 260 -8.22 -0.67 7.75
CA GLY A 260 -8.37 -0.38 9.18
C GLY A 260 -8.93 0.99 9.51
N LEU A 261 -9.61 1.65 8.56
CA LEU A 261 -10.39 2.86 8.84
C LEU A 261 -11.81 2.50 9.25
N THR A 262 -12.46 3.39 9.99
CA THR A 262 -13.90 3.33 10.23
C THR A 262 -14.61 4.20 9.22
N TRP A 263 -15.64 3.66 8.57
CA TRP A 263 -16.45 4.39 7.59
C TRP A 263 -17.74 4.95 8.19
N GLY A 264 -18.06 6.22 7.89
CA GLY A 264 -19.24 6.91 8.40
C GLY A 264 -20.57 6.35 7.89
N GLY A 265 -20.57 5.66 6.75
CA GLY A 265 -21.76 4.98 6.23
C GLY A 265 -22.28 3.85 7.13
N ARG A 266 -21.45 3.32 8.04
CA ARG A 266 -21.86 2.32 9.04
C ARG A 266 -22.51 2.92 10.30
N TRP A 267 -22.52 4.24 10.45
CA TRP A 267 -23.06 4.84 11.67
C TRP A 267 -24.57 4.62 11.78
N LYS A 268 -25.04 4.39 13.01
CA LYS A 268 -26.48 4.14 13.28
C LYS A 268 -27.35 5.40 13.13
N SER A 269 -26.75 6.58 13.16
CA SER A 269 -27.43 7.86 13.01
C SER A 269 -26.48 8.86 12.37
N ILE A 270 -27.01 9.78 11.56
CA ILE A 270 -26.21 10.77 10.81
C ILE A 270 -25.17 10.03 9.95
N GLN A 271 -25.63 9.15 9.07
CA GLN A 271 -24.72 8.44 8.16
C GLN A 271 -24.02 9.46 7.26
N ASP A 272 -22.70 9.38 7.25
CA ASP A 272 -21.86 10.22 6.40
C ASP A 272 -21.04 9.31 5.49
N TYR A 273 -21.47 9.21 4.23
CA TYR A 273 -20.91 8.26 3.28
C TYR A 273 -19.54 8.69 2.75
N GLY A 274 -19.25 10.00 2.76
CA GLY A 274 -17.95 10.54 2.40
C GLY A 274 -16.93 10.48 3.53
N HIS A 275 -17.35 10.16 4.75
CA HIS A 275 -16.49 10.24 5.92
C HIS A 275 -15.73 8.95 6.21
N THR A 276 -14.44 9.08 6.53
CA THR A 276 -13.68 8.04 7.24
C THR A 276 -12.88 8.60 8.40
N GLU A 277 -12.70 7.79 9.43
CA GLU A 277 -11.87 8.12 10.60
C GLU A 277 -10.93 6.97 10.98
N TYR A 278 -9.71 7.30 11.39
CA TYR A 278 -8.81 6.35 12.05
C TYR A 278 -8.97 6.43 13.56
N ARG A 279 -9.58 5.38 14.13
CA ARG A 279 -9.75 5.22 15.58
C ARG A 279 -8.46 4.76 16.22
N MET A 280 -7.51 5.69 16.34
CA MET A 280 -6.22 5.46 16.97
C MET A 280 -6.40 4.90 18.41
N PRO A 281 -5.87 3.71 18.71
CA PRO A 281 -5.94 3.13 20.05
C PRO A 281 -5.31 4.06 21.10
N GLY A 282 -6.02 4.26 22.22
CA GLY A 282 -5.52 5.10 23.32
C GLY A 282 -5.55 6.61 23.07
N LEU A 283 -6.21 7.08 22.00
CA LEU A 283 -6.33 8.53 21.72
C LEU A 283 -7.03 9.25 22.88
N LYS A 284 -6.34 10.25 23.45
CA LYS A 284 -6.92 11.22 24.38
C LYS A 284 -7.41 12.42 23.61
N LYS A 285 -8.72 12.68 23.62
CA LYS A 285 -9.35 13.78 22.89
C LYS A 285 -9.18 15.12 23.63
N THR A 286 -7.97 15.69 23.60
CA THR A 286 -7.61 16.98 24.20
C THR A 286 -7.07 17.96 23.15
N ALA A 287 -7.06 19.25 23.47
CA ALA A 287 -6.51 20.29 22.59
C ALA A 287 -5.02 20.07 22.29
N GLU A 288 -4.22 19.75 23.32
CA GLU A 288 -2.80 19.42 23.20
C GLU A 288 -2.56 18.24 22.24
N MET A 289 -3.37 17.19 22.34
CA MET A 289 -3.25 16.03 21.46
C MET A 289 -3.65 16.37 20.02
N ALA A 290 -4.69 17.20 19.84
CA ALA A 290 -5.11 17.67 18.53
C ALA A 290 -4.00 18.47 17.83
N GLU A 291 -3.37 19.40 18.56
CA GLU A 291 -2.22 20.16 18.08
C GLU A 291 -1.10 19.21 17.68
N LYS A 292 -0.62 18.37 18.61
CA LYS A 292 0.46 17.41 18.37
C LYS A 292 0.25 16.58 17.11
N LEU A 293 -0.90 15.91 16.98
CA LEU A 293 -1.16 15.00 15.86
C LEU A 293 -1.35 15.73 14.53
N SER A 294 -1.89 16.95 14.54
CA SER A 294 -2.03 17.76 13.34
C SER A 294 -0.69 18.30 12.85
N THR A 295 0.21 18.68 13.77
CA THR A 295 1.56 19.17 13.43
C THR A 295 2.48 18.05 12.95
N GLU A 296 2.33 16.82 13.46
CA GLU A 296 3.03 15.63 12.90
C GLU A 296 2.81 15.50 11.39
N GLY A 297 1.62 15.84 10.88
CA GLY A 297 1.32 15.83 9.45
C GLY A 297 2.14 16.83 8.64
N GLN A 298 2.39 18.01 9.22
CA GLN A 298 3.07 19.13 8.56
C GLN A 298 4.57 18.89 8.44
N PHE A 299 5.19 18.30 9.48
CA PHE A 299 6.61 17.95 9.45
C PHE A 299 6.92 16.87 8.41
N SER A 300 6.03 15.91 8.20
CA SER A 300 6.21 14.88 7.16
C SER A 300 5.96 15.39 5.73
N ALA A 301 5.49 16.63 5.54
CA ALA A 301 5.35 17.24 4.22
C ALA A 301 6.56 18.11 3.83
N GLN A 302 7.47 18.38 4.77
CA GLN A 302 8.64 19.25 4.59
C GLN A 302 9.97 18.48 4.40
N ASN A 303 9.96 17.17 4.69
CA ASN A 303 11.09 16.25 4.48
C ASN A 303 10.77 15.27 3.35
#